data_AF-A0A376W477-F1
#
_entry.id   AF-A0A376W477-F1
#
_cell.length_a   1.000
_cell.length_b   1.000
_cell.length_c   1.000
_cell.angle_alpha   90.00
_cell.angle_beta   90.00
_cell.angle_gamma   90.00
#
_symmetry.space_group_name_H-M   'P 1'
#
loop_
_entity.id
_entity.type
_entity.pdbx_description
1 polymer ?
#
loop_
_entity_poly.entity_id
_entity_poly.type
_entity_poly.pdbx_seq_one_letter_code
_entity_poly.pdbx_strand_id
1 'polypeptide(L)'
;MNISEQQLNNMMSAVTTALQPLIRALPVTPVEWADQNYYLPKESSYGEGEWKTLPFQIAIMNSMGNDQIRTVNLIKSARVGYTKMLLGVAGYFIEHKSRNSLLFQPTDSAAEDFMKSHVEATIRDVPCLKKTFSLAGT
;
A
#
# COMPACT_ATOMS: atom_id res chain seq x y z
N MET A 1 9.43 -19.43 45.49
CA MET A 1 9.43 -19.65 44.02
C MET A 1 9.69 -18.29 43.39
N ASN A 2 10.86 -18.05 42.82
CA ASN A 2 11.22 -16.75 42.24
C ASN A 2 11.13 -16.87 40.71
N ILE A 3 10.33 -16.02 40.09
CA ILE A 3 10.24 -15.94 38.63
C ILE A 3 11.52 -15.27 38.13
N SER A 4 12.19 -15.86 37.13
CA SER A 4 13.39 -15.27 36.55
C SER A 4 13.03 -14.10 35.62
N GLU A 5 13.96 -13.18 35.41
CA GLU A 5 13.80 -12.05 34.48
C GLU A 5 13.48 -12.53 33.06
N GLN A 6 14.05 -13.67 32.65
CA GLN A 6 13.76 -14.28 31.35
C GLN A 6 12.34 -14.84 31.26
N GLN A 7 11.81 -15.40 32.35
CA GLN A 7 10.41 -15.83 32.40
C GLN A 7 9.44 -14.64 32.33
N LEU A 8 9.77 -13.52 32.99
CA LEU A 8 9.00 -12.27 32.88
C LEU A 8 9.01 -11.73 31.45
N ASN A 9 10.17 -11.68 30.79
CA ASN A 9 10.29 -11.20 29.41
C ASN A 9 9.51 -12.08 28.43
N ASN A 10 9.57 -13.41 28.60
CA ASN A 10 8.80 -14.34 27.79
C ASN A 10 7.29 -14.16 27.99
N MET A 11 6.85 -13.97 29.23
CA MET A 11 5.44 -13.71 29.55
C MET A 11 4.97 -12.39 28.92
N MET A 12 5.74 -11.32 29.04
CA MET A 12 5.42 -10.02 28.42
C MET A 12 5.33 -10.11 26.89
N SER A 13 6.25 -10.82 26.25
CA SER A 13 6.22 -11.07 24.81
C SER A 13 5.00 -11.87 24.38
N ALA A 14 4.67 -12.94 25.12
CA ALA A 14 3.51 -13.78 24.85
C ALA A 14 2.19 -13.00 25.01
N VAL A 15 2.07 -12.21 26.08
CA VAL A 15 0.89 -11.35 26.33
C VAL A 15 0.76 -10.30 25.24
N THR A 16 1.85 -9.63 24.87
CA THR A 16 1.83 -8.61 23.80
C THR A 16 1.39 -9.23 22.47
N THR A 17 1.94 -10.39 22.10
CA THR A 17 1.57 -11.10 20.88
C THR A 17 0.11 -11.54 20.90
N ALA A 18 -0.37 -12.05 22.05
CA ALA A 18 -1.75 -12.49 22.21
C ALA A 18 -2.76 -11.36 22.15
N LEU A 19 -2.39 -10.15 22.61
CA LEU A 19 -3.24 -8.96 22.57
C LEU A 19 -3.16 -8.21 21.24
N GLN A 20 -2.16 -8.48 20.40
CA GLN A 20 -1.97 -7.80 19.11
C GLN A 20 -3.22 -7.80 18.21
N PRO A 21 -4.01 -8.88 18.09
CA PRO A 21 -5.23 -8.90 17.27
C PRO A 21 -6.35 -8.01 17.80
N LEU A 22 -6.30 -7.62 19.08
CA LEU A 22 -7.29 -6.73 19.69
C LEU A 22 -7.02 -5.26 19.36
N ILE A 23 -5.82 -4.94 18.87
CA ILE A 23 -5.45 -3.60 18.44
C ILE A 23 -6.02 -3.38 17.03
N ARG A 24 -7.06 -2.55 16.93
CA ARG A 24 -7.60 -2.10 15.66
C ARG A 24 -7.01 -0.75 15.28
N ALA A 25 -6.23 -0.71 14.21
CA ALA A 25 -5.78 0.55 13.65
C ALA A 25 -6.99 1.40 13.23
N LEU A 26 -6.90 2.72 13.44
CA LEU A 26 -7.92 3.63 12.95
C LEU A 26 -8.02 3.50 11.42
N PRO A 27 -9.24 3.48 10.87
CA PRO A 27 -9.42 3.41 9.43
C PRO A 27 -8.78 4.67 8.82
N VAL A 28 -7.85 4.48 7.88
CA VAL A 28 -7.29 5.57 7.08
C VAL A 28 -7.88 5.51 5.68
N THR A 29 -8.04 6.67 5.07
CA THR A 29 -8.43 6.78 3.67
C THR A 29 -7.26 6.43 2.75
N PRO A 30 -7.52 6.06 1.48
CA PRO A 30 -6.45 5.83 0.50
C PRO A 30 -5.51 7.02 0.34
N VAL A 31 -6.03 8.25 0.42
CA VAL A 31 -5.24 9.48 0.34
C VAL A 31 -4.32 9.64 1.54
N GLU A 32 -4.87 9.51 2.75
CA GLU A 32 -4.07 9.61 3.98
C GLU A 32 -2.98 8.52 4.02
N TRP A 33 -3.31 7.30 3.62
CA TRP A 33 -2.34 6.22 3.52
C TRP A 33 -1.23 6.56 2.51
N ALA A 34 -1.59 7.07 1.33
CA ALA A 34 -0.63 7.39 0.29
C ALA A 34 0.29 8.54 0.70
N ASP A 35 -0.26 9.61 1.27
CA ASP A 35 0.53 10.75 1.75
C ASP A 35 1.46 10.38 2.92
N GLN A 36 1.15 9.32 3.69
CA GLN A 36 1.98 8.84 4.80
C GLN A 36 3.04 7.81 4.39
N ASN A 37 2.75 6.97 3.39
CA ASN A 37 3.55 5.76 3.11
C ASN A 37 4.09 5.68 1.68
N TYR A 38 3.46 6.35 0.71
CA TYR A 38 3.78 6.15 -0.69
C TYR A 38 4.98 7.00 -1.12
N TYR A 39 5.92 6.35 -1.81
CA TYR A 39 7.12 6.99 -2.34
C TYR A 39 7.15 6.81 -3.86
N LEU A 40 7.55 7.85 -4.57
CA LEU A 40 7.66 7.86 -6.03
C LEU A 40 9.02 7.29 -6.46
N PRO A 41 9.06 6.09 -7.08
CA PRO A 41 10.32 5.50 -7.55
C PRO A 41 10.93 6.33 -8.66
N LYS A 42 12.25 6.59 -8.58
CA LYS A 42 13.01 7.35 -9.58
C LYS A 42 12.93 6.76 -10.99
N GLU A 43 12.93 5.44 -11.09
CA GLU A 43 12.95 4.70 -12.35
C GLU A 43 11.65 4.86 -13.15
N SER A 44 10.54 5.21 -12.49
CA SER A 44 9.22 5.20 -13.12
C SER A 44 8.37 6.43 -12.79
N SER A 45 9.03 7.50 -12.36
CA SER A 45 8.43 8.79 -12.03
C SER A 45 9.30 9.93 -12.58
N TYR A 46 8.67 11.03 -13.01
CA TYR A 46 9.41 12.22 -13.47
C TYR A 46 10.17 12.93 -12.34
N GLY A 47 9.72 12.74 -11.09
CA GLY A 47 10.40 13.19 -9.88
C GLY A 47 10.41 12.06 -8.85
N GLU A 48 11.51 11.96 -8.11
CA GLU A 48 11.69 11.06 -6.97
C GLU A 48 11.29 11.80 -5.68
N GLY A 49 10.67 11.11 -4.74
CA GLY A 49 10.32 11.69 -3.44
C GLY A 49 9.02 11.16 -2.85
N GLU A 50 8.66 11.74 -1.71
CA GLU A 50 7.41 11.47 -1.03
C GLU A 50 6.22 11.86 -1.93
N TRP A 51 5.22 10.98 -1.97
CA TRP A 51 3.97 11.31 -2.63
C TRP A 51 3.25 12.44 -1.90
N LYS A 52 2.73 13.38 -2.67
CA LYS A 52 1.82 14.40 -2.17
C LYS A 52 0.60 14.49 -3.06
N THR A 53 -0.55 14.13 -2.51
CA THR A 53 -1.81 14.12 -3.23
C THR A 53 -2.19 15.54 -3.66
N LEU A 54 -2.39 15.72 -4.96
CA LEU A 54 -2.88 16.98 -5.50
C LEU A 54 -4.39 17.13 -5.24
N PRO A 55 -4.93 18.35 -5.11
CA PRO A 55 -6.34 18.56 -4.72
C PRO A 55 -7.36 17.79 -5.56
N PHE A 56 -7.15 17.69 -6.88
CA PHE A 56 -8.08 16.96 -7.77
C PHE A 56 -7.98 15.43 -7.62
N GLN A 57 -6.85 14.92 -7.13
CA GLN A 57 -6.61 13.48 -6.97
C GLN A 57 -7.33 12.93 -5.74
N ILE A 58 -7.59 13.78 -4.73
CA ILE A 58 -8.20 13.39 -3.44
C ILE A 58 -9.51 12.64 -3.66
N ALA A 59 -10.46 13.26 -4.39
CA ALA A 59 -11.77 12.66 -4.61
C ALA A 59 -11.67 11.37 -5.44
N ILE A 60 -10.75 11.31 -6.41
CA ILE A 60 -10.55 10.16 -7.28
C ILE A 60 -10.04 8.96 -6.47
N MET A 61 -8.96 9.14 -5.72
CA MET A 61 -8.35 8.07 -4.92
C MET A 61 -9.27 7.57 -3.81
N ASN A 62 -9.93 8.49 -3.10
CA ASN A 62 -10.89 8.11 -2.07
C ASN A 62 -12.10 7.39 -2.67
N SER A 63 -12.53 7.74 -3.89
CA SER A 63 -13.59 7.01 -4.58
C SER A 63 -13.15 5.59 -4.94
N MET A 64 -11.91 5.41 -5.43
CA MET A 64 -11.38 4.08 -5.77
C MET A 64 -11.28 3.16 -4.55
N GLY A 65 -10.92 3.69 -3.38
CA GLY A 65 -10.78 2.88 -2.16
C GLY A 65 -12.03 2.76 -1.29
N ASN A 66 -13.15 3.37 -1.68
CA ASN A 66 -14.39 3.33 -0.93
C ASN A 66 -15.18 2.04 -1.19
N ASP A 67 -15.51 1.30 -0.14
CA ASP A 67 -16.22 0.01 -0.24
C ASP A 67 -17.68 0.13 -0.69
N GLN A 68 -18.27 1.33 -0.59
CA GLN A 68 -19.60 1.62 -1.10
C GLN A 68 -19.62 1.85 -2.62
N ILE A 69 -18.46 2.06 -3.24
CA ILE A 69 -18.34 2.33 -4.67
C ILE A 69 -17.81 1.09 -5.38
N ARG A 70 -18.67 0.40 -6.10
CA ARG A 70 -18.30 -0.81 -6.83
C ARG A 70 -17.51 -0.54 -8.11
N THR A 71 -17.71 0.61 -8.74
CA THR A 71 -17.07 0.95 -10.03
C THR A 71 -16.78 2.43 -10.11
N VAL A 72 -15.54 2.78 -10.42
CA VAL A 72 -15.10 4.15 -10.70
C VAL A 72 -14.68 4.22 -12.15
N ASN A 73 -15.38 5.04 -12.94
CA ASN A 73 -15.00 5.35 -14.32
C ASN A 73 -14.35 6.74 -14.35
N LEU A 74 -13.17 6.84 -14.96
CA LEU A 74 -12.44 8.10 -15.06
C LEU A 74 -11.98 8.35 -16.49
N ILE A 75 -12.40 9.48 -17.05
CA ILE A 75 -11.78 10.07 -18.23
C ILE A 75 -10.70 11.03 -17.73
N LYS A 76 -9.46 10.85 -18.19
CA LYS A 76 -8.32 11.63 -17.71
C LYS A 76 -7.45 12.12 -18.86
N SER A 77 -6.77 13.25 -18.63
CA SER A 77 -5.72 13.77 -19.50
C SER A 77 -4.41 12.99 -19.35
N ALA A 78 -3.48 13.18 -20.29
CA ALA A 78 -2.13 12.62 -20.16
C ALA A 78 -1.35 13.30 -19.01
N ARG A 79 -0.40 12.56 -18.41
CA ARG A 79 0.58 13.07 -17.41
C ARG A 79 -0.01 13.69 -16.13
N VAL A 80 -1.20 13.26 -15.70
CA VAL A 80 -1.84 13.71 -14.45
C VAL A 80 -1.50 12.85 -13.21
N GLY A 81 -0.47 12.01 -13.30
CA GLY A 81 -0.10 11.09 -12.21
C GLY A 81 -1.05 9.90 -12.02
N TYR A 82 -1.87 9.56 -13.03
CA TYR A 82 -2.90 8.51 -12.90
C TYR A 82 -2.34 7.15 -12.48
N THR A 83 -1.25 6.70 -13.10
CA THR A 83 -0.60 5.43 -12.75
C THR A 83 -0.21 5.38 -11.28
N LYS A 84 0.29 6.49 -10.72
CA LYS A 84 0.73 6.56 -9.33
C LYS A 84 -0.43 6.62 -8.35
N MET A 85 -1.54 7.30 -8.71
CA MET A 85 -2.79 7.20 -7.95
C MET A 85 -3.26 5.74 -7.85
N LEU A 86 -3.24 5.02 -8.97
CA LEU A 86 -3.71 3.63 -9.05
C LEU A 86 -2.83 2.67 -8.25
N LEU A 87 -1.51 2.84 -8.29
CA LEU A 87 -0.57 2.07 -7.47
C LEU A 87 -0.65 2.43 -5.98
N GLY A 88 -0.88 3.70 -5.64
CA GLY A 88 -1.12 4.12 -4.25
C GLY A 88 -2.36 3.47 -3.67
N VAL A 89 -3.47 3.44 -4.42
CA VAL A 89 -4.70 2.75 -4.00
C VAL A 89 -4.50 1.23 -3.94
N ALA A 90 -3.79 0.64 -4.89
CA ALA A 90 -3.46 -0.79 -4.84
C ALA A 90 -2.61 -1.13 -3.61
N GLY A 91 -1.62 -0.30 -3.28
CA GLY A 91 -0.82 -0.44 -2.06
C GLY A 91 -1.67 -0.36 -0.80
N TYR A 92 -2.58 0.60 -0.72
CA TYR A 92 -3.57 0.70 0.35
C TYR A 92 -4.44 -0.56 0.46
N PHE A 93 -4.89 -1.13 -0.66
CA PHE A 93 -5.67 -2.37 -0.63
C PHE A 93 -4.87 -3.58 -0.14
N ILE A 94 -3.60 -3.69 -0.53
CA ILE A 94 -2.72 -4.79 -0.12
C ILE A 94 -2.41 -4.70 1.37
N GLU A 95 -1.96 -3.53 1.84
CA GLU A 95 -1.44 -3.38 3.20
C GLU A 95 -2.56 -3.11 4.22
N HIS A 96 -3.43 -2.14 3.95
CA HIS A 96 -4.43 -1.71 4.94
C HIS A 96 -5.67 -2.59 4.93
N LYS A 97 -6.10 -3.08 3.76
CA LYS A 97 -7.32 -3.91 3.63
C LYS A 97 -7.05 -5.40 3.43
N SER A 98 -5.79 -5.82 3.29
CA SER A 98 -5.40 -7.21 3.01
C SER A 98 -6.17 -7.84 1.83
N ARG A 99 -6.27 -7.11 0.71
CA ARG A 99 -7.05 -7.51 -0.46
C ARG A 99 -6.16 -7.95 -1.61
N ASN A 100 -6.65 -8.98 -2.32
CA ASN A 100 -6.11 -9.35 -3.62
C ASN A 100 -6.49 -8.30 -4.66
N SER A 101 -5.49 -7.76 -5.35
CA SER A 101 -5.65 -6.73 -6.38
C SER A 101 -5.16 -7.25 -7.72
N LEU A 102 -5.84 -6.86 -8.80
CA LEU A 102 -5.48 -7.23 -10.16
C LEU A 102 -5.44 -5.99 -11.04
N LEU A 103 -4.34 -5.82 -11.78
CA LEU A 103 -4.15 -4.73 -12.72
C LEU A 103 -4.04 -5.31 -14.13
N PHE A 104 -4.92 -4.87 -15.03
CA PHE A 104 -4.93 -5.31 -16.42
C PHE A 104 -4.28 -4.27 -17.33
N GLN A 105 -3.53 -4.77 -18.30
CA GLN A 105 -2.97 -3.98 -19.39
C GLN A 105 -3.51 -4.52 -20.73
N PRO A 106 -3.54 -3.72 -21.81
CA PRO A 106 -4.12 -4.14 -23.08
C PRO A 106 -3.41 -5.34 -23.76
N THR A 107 -2.14 -5.55 -23.46
CA THR A 107 -1.31 -6.65 -24.00
C THR A 107 -0.43 -7.24 -22.90
N ASP A 108 -0.05 -8.50 -23.07
CA ASP A 108 0.82 -9.20 -22.11
C ASP A 108 2.19 -8.54 -21.98
N SER A 109 2.79 -8.12 -23.10
CA SER A 109 4.06 -7.38 -23.07
C SER A 109 3.95 -6.06 -22.29
N ALA A 110 2.84 -5.33 -22.45
CA ALA A 110 2.60 -4.12 -21.67
C ALA A 110 2.34 -4.41 -20.18
N ALA A 111 1.83 -5.60 -19.85
CA ALA A 111 1.69 -6.06 -18.47
C ALA A 111 3.04 -6.39 -17.85
N GLU A 112 3.90 -7.11 -18.55
CA GLU A 112 5.26 -7.45 -18.10
C GLU A 112 6.12 -6.19 -17.89
N ASP A 113 6.08 -5.26 -18.85
CA ASP A 113 6.81 -3.99 -18.73
C ASP A 113 6.28 -3.16 -17.57
N PHE A 114 4.96 -3.12 -17.36
CA PHE A 114 4.35 -2.42 -16.23
C PHE A 114 4.75 -3.05 -14.89
N MET A 115 4.80 -4.38 -14.82
CA MET A 115 5.21 -5.10 -13.62
C MET A 115 6.63 -4.68 -13.22
N LYS A 116 7.59 -4.79 -14.14
CA LYS A 116 9.01 -4.48 -13.90
C LYS A 116 9.24 -3.00 -13.58
N SER A 117 8.68 -2.11 -14.39
CA SER A 117 8.96 -0.67 -14.26
C SER A 117 8.21 -0.01 -13.11
N HIS A 118 6.97 -0.41 -12.84
CA HIS A 118 6.11 0.30 -11.91
C HIS A 118 5.83 -0.48 -10.63
N VAL A 119 5.43 -1.75 -10.73
CA VAL A 119 4.97 -2.51 -9.57
C VAL A 119 6.14 -2.96 -8.70
N GLU A 120 7.18 -3.56 -9.29
CA GLU A 120 8.37 -4.01 -8.54
C GLU A 120 9.07 -2.82 -7.86
N ALA A 121 9.24 -1.71 -8.59
CA ALA A 121 9.82 -0.49 -8.04
C ALA A 121 8.97 0.06 -6.87
N THR A 122 7.64 0.03 -6.98
CA THR A 122 6.74 0.44 -5.90
C THR A 122 6.87 -0.47 -4.67
N ILE A 123 6.85 -1.79 -4.85
CA ILE A 123 6.97 -2.75 -3.74
C ILE A 123 8.32 -2.57 -3.02
N ARG A 124 9.38 -2.31 -3.79
CA ARG A 124 10.74 -2.09 -3.25
C ARG A 124 10.84 -0.81 -2.43
N ASP A 125 10.29 0.29 -2.94
CA ASP A 125 10.51 1.64 -2.41
C ASP A 125 9.45 2.05 -1.38
N VAL A 126 8.35 1.31 -1.25
CA VAL A 126 7.32 1.50 -0.20
C VAL A 126 7.55 0.48 0.92
N PRO A 127 8.10 0.89 2.09
CA PRO A 127 8.59 -0.06 3.11
C PRO A 127 7.52 -1.00 3.67
N CYS A 128 6.29 -0.52 3.85
CA CYS A 128 5.20 -1.34 4.37
C CYS A 128 4.81 -2.45 3.40
N LEU A 129 4.82 -2.19 2.09
CA LEU A 129 4.56 -3.21 1.06
C LEU A 129 5.69 -4.22 1.02
N LYS A 130 6.95 -3.78 1.03
CA LYS A 130 8.11 -4.66 1.07
C LYS A 130 8.03 -5.68 2.20
N LYS A 131 7.65 -5.23 3.41
CA LYS A 131 7.44 -6.09 4.57
C LYS A 131 6.37 -7.15 4.30
N THR A 132 5.20 -6.73 3.81
CA THR A 132 4.07 -7.64 3.49
C THR A 132 4.46 -8.72 2.48
N PHE A 133 5.17 -8.35 1.41
CA PHE A 133 5.62 -9.31 0.39
C PHE A 133 6.77 -10.21 0.86
N SER A 134 7.68 -9.72 1.70
CA SER A 134 8.76 -10.55 2.26
C SER A 134 8.25 -11.64 3.21
N LEU A 135 7.14 -11.40 3.90
CA LEU A 135 6.50 -12.37 4.81
C LEU A 135 5.74 -13.47 4.06
N ALA A 136 5.35 -13.23 2.80
CA ALA A 136 4.66 -14.21 1.97
C ALA A 136 5.61 -15.21 1.28
N GLY A 137 6.93 -14.97 1.36
CA GLY A 137 7.98 -15.79 0.72
C GLY A 137 8.71 -16.77 1.63
N THR A 138 8.22 -17.01 2.84
CA THR A 138 8.69 -18.04 3.80
C THR A 138 7.61 -19.09 4.03
#